data_AF-A0A2T4Y1Z4-F1
#
_entry.id   AF-A0A2T4Y1Z4-F1
#
_cell.length_a   1.000
_cell.length_b   1.000
_cell.length_c   1.000
_cell.angle_alpha   90.00
_cell.angle_beta   90.00
_cell.angle_gamma   90.00
#
_symmetry.space_group_name_H-M   'P 1'
#
loop_
_entity.id
_entity.type
_entity.pdbx_description
1 polymer ?
#
loop_
_entity_poly.entity_id
_entity_poly.type
_entity_poly.pdbx_seq_one_letter_code
_entity_poly.pdbx_strand_id
1 'polypeptide(L)'
;MKKIWVLGDAVVDLLPDGEGRLLQCPGGAPANVAVGIARLGGRSAFIGRVGDDPFGRFMSKTLADERVDVKYMRLDPAHRTSTVVVDLDDHGERSFTFMVRPSADLFLETADLPSFSAGEWLHVCSIALSAEPSRSATFRAMASIREAGGYVSFDPNIRPDLWQDENELRRCLERALQGADVVKLSLEELAFFTGETQVEIGLDKLMNRCPAHLVLVTQGKEGVIAWHEGTVKHYPATPVKCVDTTGAGDAFVAGLLYGLAAGQPLSSVIALAQRCGALATTAKGAMTALPYQHAL
;
A
#
# COMPACT_ATOMS: atom_id res chain seq x y z
N MET A 1 -12.84 11.14 -13.04
CA MET A 1 -12.28 10.54 -11.82
C MET A 1 -11.22 11.46 -11.23
N LYS A 2 -11.20 11.61 -9.89
CA LYS A 2 -10.15 12.35 -9.18
C LYS A 2 -8.82 11.58 -9.25
N LYS A 3 -7.70 12.30 -9.17
CA LYS A 3 -6.37 11.68 -9.20
C LYS A 3 -6.09 11.02 -7.84
N ILE A 4 -5.49 9.83 -7.88
CA ILE A 4 -5.05 9.10 -6.69
C ILE A 4 -3.52 9.03 -6.77
N TRP A 5 -2.87 9.78 -5.89
CA TRP A 5 -1.43 9.72 -5.67
C TRP A 5 -1.09 8.53 -4.77
N VAL A 6 -0.03 7.81 -5.09
CA VAL A 6 0.59 6.83 -4.20
C VAL A 6 2.03 7.28 -3.94
N LEU A 7 2.51 7.13 -2.70
CA LEU A 7 3.83 7.59 -2.30
C LEU A 7 4.58 6.48 -1.57
N GLY A 8 5.80 6.20 -2.02
CA GLY A 8 6.75 5.34 -1.31
C GLY A 8 7.64 4.55 -2.24
N ASP A 9 7.81 3.26 -1.93
CA ASP A 9 8.73 2.36 -2.57
C ASP A 9 8.14 1.68 -3.82
N ALA A 10 8.98 1.58 -4.85
CA ALA A 10 8.78 0.70 -6.01
C ALA A 10 9.97 -0.26 -6.02
N VAL A 11 9.69 -1.55 -5.86
CA VAL A 11 10.71 -2.56 -5.56
C VAL A 11 10.75 -3.64 -6.63
N VAL A 12 11.88 -4.31 -6.74
CA VAL A 12 11.97 -5.57 -7.47
C VAL A 12 11.95 -6.73 -6.49
N ASP A 13 10.88 -7.52 -6.56
CA ASP A 13 10.74 -8.76 -5.82
C ASP A 13 11.40 -9.89 -6.63
N LEU A 14 12.31 -10.62 -6.00
CA LEU A 14 12.99 -11.78 -6.56
C LEU A 14 12.35 -13.04 -5.98
N LEU A 15 11.47 -13.68 -6.76
CA LEU A 15 10.71 -14.86 -6.34
C LEU A 15 11.41 -16.15 -6.79
N PRO A 16 11.35 -17.25 -6.03
CA PRO A 16 11.92 -18.53 -6.46
C PRO A 16 11.22 -19.10 -7.71
N ASP A 17 12.00 -19.48 -8.72
CA ASP A 17 11.53 -20.09 -9.98
C ASP A 17 12.31 -21.37 -10.35
N GLY A 18 12.32 -22.31 -9.40
CA GLY A 18 13.11 -23.54 -9.46
C GLY A 18 14.54 -23.34 -8.94
N GLU A 19 15.33 -24.40 -9.01
CA GLU A 19 16.66 -24.44 -8.38
C GLU A 19 17.58 -23.31 -8.87
N GLY A 20 18.01 -22.45 -7.94
CA GLY A 20 18.99 -21.38 -8.17
C GLY A 20 18.52 -20.23 -9.06
N ARG A 21 17.24 -20.21 -9.49
CA ARG A 21 16.68 -19.16 -10.35
C ARG A 21 15.71 -18.29 -9.58
N LEU A 22 15.83 -16.99 -9.80
CA LEU A 22 14.93 -15.99 -9.25
C LEU A 22 14.20 -15.28 -10.39
N LEU A 23 12.88 -15.25 -10.30
CA LEU A 23 12.01 -14.48 -11.19
C LEU A 23 12.00 -13.02 -10.73
N GLN A 24 12.30 -12.13 -11.67
CA GLN A 24 12.20 -10.68 -11.48
C GLN A 24 10.73 -10.25 -11.58
N CYS A 25 10.13 -9.88 -10.45
CA CYS A 25 8.76 -9.37 -10.38
C CYS A 25 8.75 -7.88 -9.97
N PRO A 26 7.91 -7.04 -10.60
CA PRO A 26 7.68 -5.69 -10.09
C PRO A 26 6.82 -5.75 -8.82
N GLY A 27 7.15 -4.93 -7.84
CA GLY A 27 6.49 -4.90 -6.54
C GLY A 27 6.58 -3.54 -5.84
N GLY A 28 6.38 -3.57 -4.52
CA GLY A 28 6.31 -2.40 -3.65
C GLY A 28 4.86 -2.01 -3.40
N ALA A 29 4.44 -1.95 -2.13
CA ALA A 29 3.02 -1.82 -1.79
C ALA A 29 2.35 -0.59 -2.45
N PRO A 30 2.95 0.62 -2.41
CA PRO A 30 2.39 1.77 -3.13
C PRO A 30 2.34 1.57 -4.65
N ALA A 31 3.36 0.95 -5.24
CA ALA A 31 3.43 0.69 -6.67
C ALA A 31 2.33 -0.30 -7.11
N ASN A 32 2.10 -1.36 -6.33
CA ASN A 32 1.04 -2.34 -6.53
C ASN A 32 -0.34 -1.65 -6.52
N VAL A 33 -0.57 -0.76 -5.55
CA VAL A 33 -1.81 0.02 -5.47
C VAL A 33 -1.99 0.91 -6.72
N ALA A 34 -0.94 1.60 -7.17
CA ALA A 34 -0.99 2.43 -8.37
C ALA A 34 -1.37 1.64 -9.62
N VAL A 35 -0.75 0.48 -9.84
CA VAL A 35 -1.06 -0.40 -10.98
C VAL A 35 -2.49 -0.92 -10.88
N GLY A 36 -2.91 -1.37 -9.69
CA GLY A 36 -4.28 -1.84 -9.47
C GLY A 36 -5.30 -0.77 -9.84
N ILE A 37 -5.12 0.47 -9.38
CA ILE A 37 -5.99 1.60 -9.72
C ILE A 37 -6.01 1.84 -11.24
N ALA A 38 -4.85 1.80 -11.91
CA ALA A 38 -4.76 2.04 -13.34
C ALA A 38 -5.48 0.95 -14.16
N ARG A 39 -5.32 -0.33 -13.79
CA ARG A 39 -6.01 -1.46 -14.44
C ARG A 39 -7.53 -1.43 -14.27
N LEU A 40 -8.02 -0.84 -13.18
CA LEU A 40 -9.43 -0.56 -12.97
C LEU A 40 -9.96 0.62 -13.80
N GLY A 41 -9.11 1.30 -14.57
CA GLY A 41 -9.47 2.50 -15.35
C GLY A 41 -9.38 3.81 -14.55
N GLY A 42 -8.77 3.78 -13.37
CA GLY A 42 -8.54 4.94 -12.52
C GLY A 42 -7.38 5.83 -12.99
N ARG A 43 -7.21 6.97 -12.30
CA ARG A 43 -6.11 7.92 -12.56
C ARG A 43 -5.10 7.88 -11.42
N SER A 44 -4.17 6.93 -11.46
CA SER A 44 -3.09 6.84 -10.48
C SER A 44 -1.83 7.60 -10.91
N ALA A 45 -1.09 8.10 -9.92
CA ALA A 45 0.19 8.78 -10.11
C ALA A 45 1.16 8.39 -8.98
N PHE A 46 2.42 8.13 -9.30
CA PHE A 46 3.42 7.63 -8.35
C PHE A 46 4.39 8.76 -7.94
N ILE A 47 4.59 8.92 -6.63
CA ILE A 47 5.56 9.84 -6.02
C ILE A 47 6.62 8.98 -5.33
N GLY A 48 7.89 9.10 -5.72
CA GLY A 48 8.94 8.32 -5.09
C GLY A 48 10.29 8.47 -5.77
N ARG A 49 11.29 7.77 -5.22
CA ARG A 49 12.61 7.62 -5.80
C ARG A 49 12.93 6.14 -6.00
N VAL A 50 13.56 5.83 -7.12
CA VAL A 50 14.25 4.55 -7.37
C VAL A 50 15.69 4.84 -7.75
N GLY A 51 16.59 3.87 -7.67
CA GLY A 51 17.97 4.12 -8.08
C GLY A 51 18.10 4.34 -9.58
N ASP A 52 19.11 5.10 -10.01
CA ASP A 52 19.51 5.20 -11.42
C ASP A 52 20.24 3.92 -11.90
N ASP A 53 19.54 2.80 -11.75
CA ASP A 53 20.03 1.45 -11.97
C ASP A 53 19.04 0.64 -12.83
N PRO A 54 19.42 -0.57 -13.30
CA PRO A 54 18.54 -1.38 -14.15
C PRO A 54 17.17 -1.68 -13.51
N PHE A 55 17.10 -1.87 -12.20
CA PHE A 55 15.85 -2.15 -11.49
C PHE A 55 14.97 -0.90 -11.37
N GLY A 56 15.55 0.28 -11.15
CA GLY A 56 14.79 1.52 -11.12
C GLY A 56 14.21 1.88 -12.49
N ARG A 57 15.00 1.71 -13.55
CA ARG A 57 14.51 1.87 -14.94
C ARG A 57 13.46 0.82 -15.30
N PHE A 58 13.61 -0.41 -14.82
CA PHE A 58 12.58 -1.45 -14.96
C PHE A 58 11.28 -1.04 -14.28
N MET A 59 11.31 -0.59 -13.01
CA MET A 59 10.10 -0.16 -12.30
C MET A 59 9.44 1.06 -12.95
N SER A 60 10.22 2.06 -13.34
CA SER A 60 9.70 3.24 -14.05
C SER A 60 9.01 2.85 -15.36
N LYS A 61 9.61 1.94 -16.15
CA LYS A 61 9.02 1.43 -17.37
C LYS A 61 7.74 0.64 -17.08
N THR A 62 7.77 -0.28 -16.13
CA THR A 62 6.60 -1.11 -15.77
C THR A 62 5.41 -0.25 -15.36
N LEU A 63 5.61 0.73 -14.48
CA LEU A 63 4.54 1.64 -14.07
C LEU A 63 3.99 2.47 -15.24
N ALA A 64 4.86 2.95 -16.13
CA ALA A 64 4.43 3.67 -17.33
C ALA A 64 3.65 2.79 -18.31
N ASP A 65 4.06 1.53 -18.53
CA ASP A 65 3.36 0.56 -19.37
C ASP A 65 1.96 0.23 -18.80
N GLU A 66 1.84 0.17 -17.47
CA GLU A 66 0.57 0.03 -16.73
C GLU A 66 -0.25 1.32 -16.67
N ARG A 67 0.18 2.39 -17.36
CA ARG A 67 -0.49 3.70 -17.47
C ARG A 67 -0.58 4.49 -16.15
N VAL A 68 0.34 4.24 -15.22
CA VAL A 68 0.54 5.08 -14.04
C VAL A 68 1.30 6.36 -14.43
N ASP A 69 0.90 7.53 -13.93
CA ASP A 69 1.64 8.78 -14.11
C ASP A 69 2.92 8.76 -13.26
N VAL A 70 4.06 8.55 -13.92
CA VAL A 70 5.40 8.44 -13.30
C VAL A 70 6.20 9.76 -13.32
N LYS A 71 5.56 10.91 -13.61
CA LYS A 71 6.26 12.20 -13.70
C LYS A 71 7.00 12.59 -12.40
N TYR A 72 6.51 12.10 -11.25
CA TYR A 72 7.06 12.36 -9.92
C TYR A 72 7.83 11.15 -9.35
N MET A 73 8.24 10.23 -10.22
CA MET A 73 9.20 9.17 -9.92
C MET A 73 10.60 9.61 -10.33
N ARG A 74 11.53 9.74 -9.38
CA ARG A 74 12.91 10.18 -9.65
C ARG A 74 13.86 8.99 -9.73
N LEU A 75 14.90 9.16 -10.54
CA LEU A 75 16.09 8.31 -10.53
C LEU A 75 17.13 8.95 -9.61
N ASP A 76 17.48 8.24 -8.53
CA ASP A 76 18.49 8.66 -7.56
C ASP A 76 19.87 8.14 -8.00
N PRO A 77 20.85 9.03 -8.27
CA PRO A 77 22.15 8.61 -8.79
C PRO A 77 23.05 7.97 -7.71
N ALA A 78 22.76 8.17 -6.42
CA ALA A 78 23.61 7.75 -5.32
C ALA A 78 23.17 6.41 -4.72
N HIS A 79 21.86 6.20 -4.63
CA HIS A 79 21.27 5.04 -3.96
C HIS A 79 20.79 3.98 -4.95
N ARG A 80 20.36 2.83 -4.44
CA ARG A 80 19.88 1.71 -5.26
C ARG A 80 18.41 1.46 -5.05
N THR A 81 17.75 0.96 -6.10
CA THR A 81 16.37 0.51 -6.05
C THR A 81 16.21 -0.62 -5.03
N SER A 82 15.15 -0.57 -4.23
CA SER A 82 14.84 -1.63 -3.27
C SER A 82 14.74 -2.98 -3.99
N THR A 83 15.44 -3.97 -3.46
CA THR A 83 15.46 -5.33 -3.98
C THR A 83 15.12 -6.27 -2.82
N VAL A 84 14.08 -7.06 -3.01
CA VAL A 84 13.55 -7.95 -1.98
C VAL A 84 13.68 -9.38 -2.47
N VAL A 85 14.38 -10.22 -1.73
CA VAL A 85 14.35 -11.67 -1.98
C VAL A 85 13.19 -12.24 -1.21
N VAL A 86 12.28 -12.91 -1.92
CA VAL A 86 11.15 -13.61 -1.32
C VAL A 86 11.55 -15.06 -1.15
N ASP A 87 11.46 -15.58 0.06
CA ASP A 87 11.59 -17.01 0.31
C ASP A 87 10.22 -17.62 0.56
N LEU A 88 10.07 -18.89 0.18
CA LEU A 88 8.89 -19.70 0.43
C LEU A 88 9.32 -20.88 1.28
N ASP A 89 8.85 -20.94 2.52
CA ASP A 89 9.11 -22.11 3.36
C ASP A 89 8.32 -23.34 2.89
N ASP A 90 8.59 -24.49 3.52
CA ASP A 90 7.93 -25.76 3.20
C ASP A 90 6.41 -25.74 3.44
N HIS A 91 5.91 -24.73 4.16
CA HIS A 91 4.48 -24.51 4.44
C HIS A 91 3.85 -23.47 3.51
N GLY A 92 4.65 -22.87 2.61
CA GLY A 92 4.22 -21.81 1.69
C GLY A 92 4.12 -20.42 2.34
N GLU A 93 4.60 -20.27 3.58
CA GLU A 93 4.76 -18.98 4.25
C GLU A 93 5.91 -18.21 3.59
N ARG A 94 5.67 -16.91 3.36
CA ARG A 94 6.64 -16.05 2.69
C ARG A 94 7.44 -15.28 3.71
N SER A 95 8.76 -15.25 3.54
CA SER A 95 9.62 -14.28 4.19
C SER A 95 10.17 -13.29 3.16
N PHE A 96 10.33 -12.03 3.59
CA PHE A 96 10.81 -10.95 2.74
C PHE A 96 12.16 -10.46 3.26
N THR A 97 13.22 -10.67 2.47
CA THR A 97 14.56 -10.18 2.81
C THR A 97 14.89 -8.95 1.97
N PHE A 98 14.84 -7.77 2.59
CA PHE A 98 15.29 -6.53 1.95
C PHE A 98 16.81 -6.49 1.85
N MET A 99 17.33 -6.53 0.62
CA MET A 99 18.77 -6.59 0.34
C MET A 99 19.44 -5.22 0.28
N VAL A 100 18.67 -4.16 0.04
CA VAL A 100 19.16 -2.78 -0.07
C VAL A 100 18.61 -1.97 1.09
N ARG A 101 19.49 -1.49 1.99
CA ARG A 101 19.12 -0.72 3.19
C ARG A 101 20.16 0.38 3.46
N PRO A 102 19.79 1.69 3.44
CA PRO A 102 18.54 2.24 2.90
C PRO A 102 18.49 2.16 1.36
N SER A 103 17.30 1.93 0.80
CA SER A 103 17.03 2.04 -0.63
C SER A 103 16.67 3.48 -1.03
N ALA A 104 16.70 3.76 -2.35
CA ALA A 104 16.53 5.11 -2.90
C ALA A 104 15.23 5.81 -2.46
N ASP A 105 14.13 5.07 -2.28
CA ASP A 105 12.83 5.59 -1.83
C ASP A 105 12.91 6.34 -0.49
N LEU A 106 13.82 5.92 0.40
CA LEU A 106 14.02 6.56 1.71
C LEU A 106 14.71 7.93 1.62
N PHE A 107 15.20 8.29 0.44
CA PHE A 107 15.80 9.60 0.13
C PHE A 107 14.84 10.55 -0.57
N LEU A 108 13.53 10.29 -0.53
CA LEU A 108 12.50 11.23 -0.99
C LEU A 108 12.60 12.56 -0.23
N GLU A 109 12.59 13.67 -0.95
CA GLU A 109 12.65 15.01 -0.38
C GLU A 109 11.34 15.78 -0.62
N THR A 110 11.13 16.86 0.14
CA THR A 110 9.96 17.73 -0.05
C THR A 110 9.90 18.37 -1.43
N ALA A 111 11.05 18.59 -2.09
CA ALA A 111 11.15 19.10 -3.44
C ALA A 111 10.66 18.12 -4.52
N ASP A 112 10.53 16.83 -4.19
CA ASP A 112 10.00 15.81 -5.09
C ASP A 112 8.47 15.79 -5.12
N LEU A 113 7.81 16.49 -4.20
CA LEU A 113 6.35 16.45 -4.05
C LEU A 113 5.65 17.27 -5.17
N PRO A 114 4.53 16.76 -5.71
CA PRO A 114 3.68 17.53 -6.61
C PRO A 114 2.89 18.60 -5.84
N SER A 115 2.29 19.52 -6.59
CA SER A 115 1.16 20.29 -6.07
C SER A 115 -0.09 19.43 -6.08
N PHE A 116 -0.80 19.39 -4.96
CA PHE A 116 -2.06 18.67 -4.81
C PHE A 116 -3.27 19.56 -5.09
N SER A 117 -4.40 18.95 -5.43
CA SER A 117 -5.68 19.64 -5.69
C SER A 117 -6.84 19.06 -4.88
N ALA A 118 -7.90 19.85 -4.71
CA ALA A 118 -9.08 19.45 -3.95
C ALA A 118 -9.76 18.18 -4.47
N GLY A 119 -10.06 17.27 -3.54
CA GLY A 119 -10.65 15.96 -3.78
C GLY A 119 -9.71 14.92 -4.41
N GLU A 120 -8.41 15.21 -4.55
CA GLU A 120 -7.41 14.18 -4.84
C GLU A 120 -7.17 13.29 -3.61
N TRP A 121 -6.63 12.10 -3.85
CA TRP A 121 -6.28 11.13 -2.81
C TRP A 121 -4.77 10.95 -2.74
N LEU A 122 -4.24 10.68 -1.55
CA LEU A 122 -2.86 10.24 -1.34
C LEU A 122 -2.88 8.95 -0.54
N HIS A 123 -2.22 7.90 -1.03
CA HIS A 123 -2.00 6.65 -0.31
C HIS A 123 -0.55 6.51 0.12
N VAL A 124 -0.34 6.10 1.37
CA VAL A 124 0.98 5.96 2.01
C VAL A 124 1.06 4.64 2.78
N CYS A 125 2.23 4.01 2.75
CA CYS A 125 2.61 2.89 3.62
C CYS A 125 3.74 3.26 4.59
N SER A 126 3.94 2.47 5.65
CA SER A 126 4.92 2.83 6.70
C SER A 126 6.38 2.82 6.27
N ILE A 127 6.76 2.10 5.21
CA ILE A 127 8.16 2.10 4.71
C ILE A 127 8.63 3.52 4.41
N ALA A 128 7.80 4.36 3.79
CA ALA A 128 8.11 5.76 3.51
C ALA A 128 8.36 6.60 4.77
N LEU A 129 7.94 6.11 5.94
CA LEU A 129 8.15 6.74 7.24
C LEU A 129 9.37 6.19 7.99
N SER A 130 10.02 5.12 7.49
CA SER A 130 11.04 4.39 8.25
C SER A 130 12.32 5.19 8.48
N ALA A 131 12.71 6.10 7.58
CA ALA A 131 13.92 6.90 7.69
C ALA A 131 13.76 8.32 7.12
N GLU A 132 14.64 9.23 7.55
CA GLU A 132 14.80 10.54 6.93
C GLU A 132 15.70 10.46 5.67
N PRO A 133 15.48 11.31 4.65
CA PRO A 133 14.50 12.41 4.58
C PRO A 133 13.06 12.01 4.20
N SER A 134 12.83 10.77 3.77
CA SER A 134 11.51 10.32 3.29
C SER A 134 10.41 10.51 4.31
N ARG A 135 10.68 10.25 5.60
CA ARG A 135 9.70 10.42 6.68
C ARG A 135 9.14 11.84 6.73
N SER A 136 10.02 12.84 6.78
CA SER A 136 9.59 14.25 6.80
C SER A 136 8.89 14.65 5.51
N ALA A 137 9.37 14.19 4.34
CA ALA A 137 8.72 14.45 3.06
C ALA A 137 7.31 13.84 2.98
N THR A 138 7.14 12.61 3.47
CA THR A 138 5.86 11.90 3.49
C THR A 138 4.84 12.60 4.39
N PHE A 139 5.23 13.00 5.61
CA PHE A 139 4.36 13.78 6.47
C PHE A 139 4.00 15.15 5.86
N ARG A 140 4.94 15.79 5.13
CA ARG A 140 4.64 17.02 4.38
C ARG A 140 3.64 16.76 3.26
N ALA A 141 3.72 15.63 2.56
CA ALA A 141 2.77 15.25 1.52
C ALA A 141 1.36 15.06 2.10
N MET A 142 1.22 14.32 3.20
CA MET A 142 -0.05 14.13 3.92
C MET A 142 -0.65 15.46 4.38
N ALA A 143 0.16 16.37 4.93
CA ALA A 143 -0.31 17.70 5.31
C ALA A 143 -0.73 18.53 4.09
N SER A 144 0.08 18.56 3.04
CA SER A 144 -0.15 19.40 1.86
C SER A 144 -1.39 18.99 1.07
N ILE A 145 -1.68 17.69 0.96
CA ILE A 145 -2.91 17.25 0.28
C ILE A 145 -4.17 17.59 1.08
N ARG A 146 -4.11 17.51 2.42
CA ARG A 146 -5.23 17.92 3.28
C ARG A 146 -5.44 19.43 3.25
N GLU A 147 -4.35 20.22 3.28
CA GLU A 147 -4.39 21.68 3.09
C GLU A 147 -5.05 22.05 1.74
N ALA A 148 -4.85 21.24 0.70
CA ALA A 148 -5.46 21.41 -0.62
C ALA A 148 -6.93 20.91 -0.69
N GLY A 149 -7.49 20.34 0.38
CA GLY A 149 -8.84 19.78 0.42
C GLY A 149 -8.96 18.39 -0.22
N GLY A 150 -7.87 17.61 -0.23
CA GLY A 150 -7.86 16.20 -0.61
C GLY A 150 -7.93 15.26 0.61
N TYR A 151 -7.74 13.97 0.36
CA TYR A 151 -7.90 12.90 1.33
C TYR A 151 -6.65 12.03 1.44
N VAL A 152 -6.44 11.44 2.61
CA VAL A 152 -5.31 10.56 2.90
C VAL A 152 -5.80 9.15 3.25
N SER A 153 -5.23 8.16 2.56
CA SER A 153 -5.34 6.74 2.88
C SER A 153 -4.03 6.24 3.44
N PHE A 154 -4.10 5.47 4.53
CA PHE A 154 -2.95 4.88 5.18
C PHE A 154 -3.13 3.37 5.35
N ASP A 155 -2.18 2.59 4.83
CA ASP A 155 -2.02 1.16 5.12
C ASP A 155 -0.67 1.00 5.80
N PRO A 156 -0.59 0.75 7.13
CA PRO A 156 0.68 0.62 7.82
C PRO A 156 1.63 -0.33 7.11
N ASN A 157 1.13 -1.48 6.63
CA ASN A 157 1.90 -2.47 5.89
C ASN A 157 3.27 -2.71 6.55
N ILE A 158 3.24 -2.99 7.86
CA ILE A 158 4.42 -2.88 8.73
C ILE A 158 5.52 -3.84 8.26
N ARG A 159 6.76 -3.32 8.14
CA ARG A 159 7.97 -4.10 7.90
C ARG A 159 8.98 -3.81 9.01
N PRO A 160 8.91 -4.51 10.16
CA PRO A 160 9.70 -4.19 11.34
C PRO A 160 11.21 -4.11 11.06
N ASP A 161 11.71 -4.99 10.19
CA ASP A 161 13.12 -5.10 9.79
C ASP A 161 13.71 -3.83 9.13
N LEU A 162 12.87 -2.90 8.67
CA LEU A 162 13.28 -1.62 8.09
C LEU A 162 13.37 -0.49 9.12
N TRP A 163 12.98 -0.74 10.37
CA TRP A 163 13.01 0.23 11.45
C TRP A 163 14.12 -0.10 12.44
N GLN A 164 14.89 0.91 12.83
CA GLN A 164 15.95 0.75 13.82
C GLN A 164 15.42 0.74 15.27
N ASP A 165 14.26 1.38 15.51
CA ASP A 165 13.65 1.53 16.82
C ASP A 165 12.13 1.30 16.75
N GLU A 166 11.62 0.33 17.51
CA GLU A 166 10.18 0.05 17.59
C GLU A 166 9.40 1.23 18.17
N ASN A 167 9.99 2.01 19.09
CA ASN A 167 9.33 3.20 19.63
C ASN A 167 9.17 4.27 18.56
N GLU A 168 10.15 4.40 17.68
CA GLU A 168 10.06 5.29 16.53
C GLU A 168 9.02 4.83 15.51
N LEU A 169 8.97 3.53 15.20
CA LEU A 169 7.90 2.92 14.41
C LEU A 169 6.54 3.30 15.00
N ARG A 170 6.31 3.00 16.28
CA ARG A 170 5.04 3.33 16.96
C ARG A 170 4.71 4.82 16.86
N ARG A 171 5.64 5.71 17.19
CA ARG A 171 5.42 7.17 17.09
C ARG A 171 5.05 7.62 15.66
N CYS A 172 5.71 7.08 14.65
CA CYS A 172 5.44 7.44 13.26
C CYS A 172 4.08 6.92 12.79
N LEU A 173 3.75 5.68 13.14
CA LEU A 173 2.45 5.10 12.83
C LEU A 173 1.30 5.86 13.50
N GLU A 174 1.43 6.22 14.78
CA GLU A 174 0.45 7.06 15.48
C GLU A 174 0.26 8.41 14.79
N ARG A 175 1.35 9.07 14.43
CA ARG A 175 1.29 10.35 13.70
C ARG A 175 0.63 10.21 12.33
N ALA A 176 0.87 9.10 11.63
CA ALA A 176 0.24 8.83 10.35
C ALA A 176 -1.27 8.58 10.49
N LEU A 177 -1.69 7.84 11.53
CA LEU A 177 -3.11 7.66 11.86
C LEU A 177 -3.83 9.00 12.09
N GLN A 178 -3.20 9.95 12.79
CA GLN A 178 -3.77 11.29 13.00
C GLN A 178 -3.98 12.09 11.71
N GLY A 179 -3.27 11.74 10.64
CA GLY A 179 -3.34 12.42 9.34
C GLY A 179 -4.16 11.68 8.29
N ALA A 180 -4.80 10.56 8.62
CA ALA A 180 -5.49 9.69 7.68
C ALA A 180 -7.02 9.84 7.76
N ASP A 181 -7.68 9.87 6.60
CA ASP A 181 -9.14 9.84 6.48
C ASP A 181 -9.66 8.41 6.35
N VAL A 182 -8.84 7.52 5.76
CA VAL A 182 -9.11 6.09 5.58
C VAL A 182 -7.90 5.28 6.04
N VAL A 183 -8.12 4.30 6.92
CA VAL A 183 -7.07 3.40 7.40
C VAL A 183 -7.44 1.96 7.05
N LYS A 184 -6.51 1.20 6.47
CA LYS A 184 -6.64 -0.25 6.32
C LYS A 184 -5.60 -0.91 7.23
N LEU A 185 -6.01 -1.95 7.95
CA LEU A 185 -5.20 -2.74 8.88
C LEU A 185 -5.38 -4.23 8.58
N SER A 186 -4.37 -5.03 8.84
CA SER A 186 -4.54 -6.46 9.13
C SER A 186 -4.97 -6.70 10.59
N LEU A 187 -5.27 -7.95 10.95
CA LEU A 187 -5.51 -8.34 12.34
C LEU A 187 -4.29 -8.07 13.22
N GLU A 188 -3.11 -8.42 12.71
CA GLU A 188 -1.82 -8.27 13.39
C GLU A 188 -1.50 -6.79 13.61
N GLU A 189 -1.80 -5.93 12.63
CA GLU A 189 -1.59 -4.49 12.72
C GLU A 189 -2.57 -3.85 13.72
N LEU A 190 -3.85 -4.26 13.72
CA LEU A 190 -4.80 -3.80 14.73
C LEU A 190 -4.32 -4.17 16.15
N ALA A 191 -3.88 -5.41 16.33
CA ALA A 191 -3.32 -5.87 17.60
C ALA A 191 -2.05 -5.10 17.98
N PHE A 192 -1.19 -4.78 17.01
CA PHE A 192 0.01 -3.98 17.23
C PHE A 192 -0.32 -2.58 17.79
N PHE A 193 -1.35 -1.92 17.26
CA PHE A 193 -1.78 -0.61 17.75
C PHE A 193 -2.46 -0.66 19.11
N THR A 194 -3.28 -1.67 19.36
CA THR A 194 -4.28 -1.65 20.44
C THR A 194 -3.94 -2.56 21.61
N GLY A 195 -3.05 -3.53 21.39
CA GLY A 195 -2.79 -4.64 22.30
C GLY A 195 -3.92 -5.68 22.35
N GLU A 196 -4.92 -5.58 21.46
CA GLU A 196 -6.12 -6.43 21.47
C GLU A 196 -6.17 -7.39 20.30
N THR A 197 -6.57 -8.63 20.57
CA THR A 197 -6.76 -9.67 19.54
C THR A 197 -8.20 -9.76 19.06
N GLN A 198 -9.16 -9.25 19.83
CA GLN A 198 -10.56 -9.17 19.43
C GLN A 198 -10.79 -7.90 18.61
N VAL A 199 -11.29 -8.05 17.38
CA VAL A 199 -11.37 -6.96 16.40
C VAL A 199 -12.26 -5.83 16.87
N GLU A 200 -13.42 -6.14 17.45
CA GLU A 200 -14.37 -5.15 17.94
C GLU A 200 -13.78 -4.31 19.08
N ILE A 201 -13.11 -4.95 20.05
CA ILE A 201 -12.45 -4.25 21.16
C ILE A 201 -11.27 -3.42 20.65
N GLY A 202 -10.48 -3.98 19.71
CA GLY A 202 -9.39 -3.27 19.06
C GLY A 202 -9.87 -2.03 18.33
N LEU A 203 -10.95 -2.14 17.55
CA LEU A 203 -11.56 -1.01 16.85
C LEU A 203 -12.06 0.03 17.83
N ASP A 204 -12.80 -0.34 18.87
CA ASP A 204 -13.27 0.62 19.89
C ASP A 204 -12.11 1.38 20.53
N LYS A 205 -11.02 0.68 20.87
CA LYS A 205 -9.81 1.32 21.42
C LYS A 205 -9.12 2.23 20.41
N LEU A 206 -8.98 1.79 19.16
CA LEU A 206 -8.34 2.58 18.11
C LEU A 206 -9.13 3.85 17.81
N MET A 207 -10.46 3.75 17.73
CA MET A 207 -11.33 4.86 17.37
C MET A 207 -11.43 5.95 18.46
N ASN A 208 -11.03 5.66 19.71
CA ASN A 208 -10.88 6.70 20.74
C ASN A 208 -9.82 7.76 20.41
N ARG A 209 -8.91 7.46 19.48
CA ARG A 209 -7.79 8.33 19.11
C ARG A 209 -7.56 8.46 17.61
N CYS A 210 -8.12 7.59 16.77
CA CYS A 210 -8.00 7.68 15.33
C CYS A 210 -9.08 8.62 14.76
N PRO A 211 -8.72 9.72 14.07
CA PRO A 211 -9.69 10.64 13.49
C PRO A 211 -10.28 10.15 12.15
N ALA A 212 -9.83 9.01 11.63
CA ALA A 212 -10.28 8.49 10.34
C ALA A 212 -11.80 8.25 10.31
N HIS A 213 -12.43 8.53 9.18
CA HIS A 213 -13.87 8.31 8.98
C HIS A 213 -14.19 6.85 8.61
N LEU A 214 -13.18 6.13 8.10
CA LEU A 214 -13.28 4.74 7.69
C LEU A 214 -12.04 3.97 8.13
N VAL A 215 -12.24 2.90 8.89
CA VAL A 215 -11.20 1.94 9.25
C VAL A 215 -11.61 0.54 8.79
N LEU A 216 -10.74 -0.13 8.05
CA LEU A 216 -10.97 -1.48 7.54
C LEU A 216 -9.96 -2.45 8.15
N VAL A 217 -10.43 -3.58 8.65
CA VAL A 217 -9.61 -4.66 9.20
C VAL A 217 -9.78 -5.89 8.32
N THR A 218 -8.77 -6.19 7.50
CA THR A 218 -8.79 -7.33 6.58
C THR A 218 -8.44 -8.63 7.32
N GLN A 219 -9.20 -9.69 7.06
CA GLN A 219 -9.12 -10.98 7.76
C GLN A 219 -8.91 -12.16 6.79
N GLY A 220 -8.22 -11.91 5.67
CA GLY A 220 -8.00 -12.91 4.63
C GLY A 220 -9.30 -13.52 4.13
N LYS A 221 -9.43 -14.85 4.25
CA LYS A 221 -10.62 -15.62 3.82
C LYS A 221 -11.90 -15.30 4.59
N GLU A 222 -11.80 -14.67 5.76
CA GLU A 222 -12.98 -14.27 6.54
C GLU A 222 -13.54 -12.92 6.08
N GLY A 223 -12.87 -12.21 5.16
CA GLY A 223 -13.33 -10.95 4.59
C GLY A 223 -12.78 -9.73 5.30
N VAL A 224 -13.64 -8.74 5.55
CA VAL A 224 -13.23 -7.46 6.14
C VAL A 224 -14.28 -6.93 7.11
N ILE A 225 -13.85 -6.46 8.27
CA ILE A 225 -14.66 -5.63 9.16
C ILE A 225 -14.38 -4.17 8.83
N ALA A 226 -15.43 -3.39 8.60
CA ALA A 226 -15.34 -1.95 8.40
C ALA A 226 -16.02 -1.21 9.55
N TRP A 227 -15.28 -0.31 10.18
CA TRP A 227 -15.84 0.76 11.00
C TRP A 227 -16.02 2.00 10.13
N HIS A 228 -17.22 2.57 10.11
CA HIS A 228 -17.54 3.78 9.36
C HIS A 228 -18.50 4.65 10.16
N GLU A 229 -18.04 5.84 10.57
CA GLU A 229 -18.81 6.84 11.31
C GLU A 229 -19.61 6.26 12.51
N GLY A 230 -18.94 5.43 13.31
CA GLY A 230 -19.51 4.79 14.50
C GLY A 230 -20.26 3.48 14.25
N THR A 231 -20.39 3.05 13.00
CA THR A 231 -21.02 1.76 12.66
C THR A 231 -19.97 0.72 12.30
N VAL A 232 -20.02 -0.44 12.94
CA VAL A 232 -19.19 -1.61 12.61
C VAL A 232 -20.00 -2.59 11.77
N LYS A 233 -19.43 -3.05 10.66
CA LYS A 233 -20.05 -4.07 9.80
C LYS A 233 -19.01 -5.03 9.24
N HIS A 234 -19.32 -6.33 9.33
CA HIS A 234 -18.56 -7.39 8.69
C HIS A 234 -19.06 -7.64 7.26
N TYR A 235 -18.12 -7.81 6.35
CA TYR A 235 -18.33 -8.18 4.95
C TYR A 235 -17.56 -9.48 4.70
N PRO A 236 -18.24 -10.63 4.54
CA PRO A 236 -17.56 -11.91 4.33
C PRO A 236 -16.88 -11.94 2.96
N ALA A 237 -15.75 -12.66 2.87
CA ALA A 237 -15.07 -12.87 1.60
C ALA A 237 -15.83 -13.86 0.72
N THR A 238 -15.66 -13.73 -0.60
CA THR A 238 -16.03 -14.79 -1.54
C THR A 238 -14.86 -15.77 -1.66
N PRO A 239 -15.09 -17.09 -1.51
CA PRO A 239 -14.03 -18.08 -1.65
C PRO A 239 -13.37 -18.04 -3.04
N VAL A 240 -12.04 -18.10 -3.08
CA VAL A 240 -11.24 -18.19 -4.30
C VAL A 240 -10.15 -19.24 -4.16
N LYS A 241 -9.68 -19.77 -5.29
CA LYS A 241 -8.50 -20.64 -5.32
C LYS A 241 -7.25 -19.78 -5.20
N CYS A 242 -6.70 -19.71 -3.99
CA CYS A 242 -5.47 -18.99 -3.69
C CYS A 242 -4.24 -19.74 -4.22
N VAL A 243 -3.36 -19.02 -4.92
CA VAL A 243 -2.05 -19.47 -5.41
C VAL A 243 -0.92 -18.72 -4.69
N ASP A 244 -1.09 -17.41 -4.49
CA ASP A 244 -0.11 -16.53 -3.85
C ASP A 244 -0.86 -15.43 -3.10
N THR A 245 -0.52 -15.12 -1.85
CA THR A 245 -1.18 -14.03 -1.10
C THR A 245 -0.48 -12.67 -1.26
N THR A 246 0.68 -12.62 -1.91
CA THR A 246 1.48 -11.41 -2.12
C THR A 246 0.67 -10.38 -2.89
N GLY A 247 0.59 -9.15 -2.36
CA GLY A 247 -0.13 -8.05 -2.99
C GLY A 247 -1.66 -8.10 -2.85
N ALA A 248 -2.24 -9.09 -2.16
CA ALA A 248 -3.70 -9.16 -1.95
C ALA A 248 -4.24 -7.95 -1.15
N GLY A 249 -3.48 -7.51 -0.13
CA GLY A 249 -3.79 -6.29 0.62
C GLY A 249 -3.73 -5.03 -0.26
N ASP A 250 -2.68 -4.90 -1.06
CA ASP A 250 -2.48 -3.77 -1.98
C ASP A 250 -3.59 -3.73 -3.06
N ALA A 251 -3.97 -4.89 -3.59
CA ALA A 251 -5.07 -5.03 -4.53
C ALA A 251 -6.42 -4.64 -3.90
N PHE A 252 -6.64 -5.02 -2.64
CA PHE A 252 -7.80 -4.58 -1.87
C PHE A 252 -7.82 -3.05 -1.74
N VAL A 253 -6.69 -2.43 -1.38
CA VAL A 253 -6.58 -0.96 -1.29
C VAL A 253 -6.80 -0.30 -2.66
N ALA A 254 -6.29 -0.88 -3.75
CA ALA A 254 -6.52 -0.36 -5.09
C ALA A 254 -8.02 -0.29 -5.45
N GLY A 255 -8.76 -1.37 -5.19
CA GLY A 255 -10.21 -1.41 -5.39
C GLY A 255 -10.97 -0.44 -4.48
N LEU A 256 -10.55 -0.34 -3.21
CA LEU A 256 -11.08 0.61 -2.24
C LEU A 256 -10.93 2.05 -2.72
N LEU A 257 -9.70 2.48 -3.04
CA LEU A 257 -9.41 3.85 -3.45
C LEU A 257 -10.03 4.21 -4.80
N TYR A 258 -10.06 3.26 -5.74
CA TYR A 258 -10.80 3.44 -6.99
C TYR A 258 -12.29 3.74 -6.71
N GLY A 259 -12.95 2.93 -5.88
CA GLY A 259 -14.36 3.12 -5.56
C GLY A 259 -14.64 4.42 -4.80
N LEU A 260 -13.82 4.75 -3.80
CA LEU A 260 -13.95 5.99 -3.02
C LEU A 260 -13.72 7.24 -3.89
N ALA A 261 -12.69 7.26 -4.72
CA ALA A 261 -12.41 8.39 -5.62
C ALA A 261 -13.45 8.56 -6.74
N ALA A 262 -14.24 7.52 -7.00
CA ALA A 262 -15.40 7.56 -7.89
C ALA A 262 -16.71 7.98 -7.17
N GLY A 263 -16.70 8.13 -5.84
CA GLY A 263 -17.88 8.50 -5.05
C GLY A 263 -18.93 7.39 -4.98
N GLN A 264 -18.52 6.13 -5.10
CA GLN A 264 -19.44 5.00 -5.05
C GLN A 264 -19.95 4.73 -3.62
N PRO A 265 -21.13 4.10 -3.46
CA PRO A 265 -21.61 3.68 -2.14
C PRO A 265 -20.62 2.72 -1.45
N LEU A 266 -20.37 2.91 -0.16
CA LEU A 266 -19.34 2.17 0.59
C LEU A 266 -19.48 0.64 0.47
N SER A 267 -20.69 0.10 0.46
CA SER A 267 -20.91 -1.34 0.28
C SER A 267 -20.41 -1.86 -1.08
N SER A 268 -20.56 -1.06 -2.15
CA SER A 268 -20.05 -1.38 -3.48
C SER A 268 -18.53 -1.25 -3.53
N VAL A 269 -17.98 -0.23 -2.87
CA VAL A 269 -16.53 -0.04 -2.73
C VAL A 269 -15.88 -1.23 -2.02
N ILE A 270 -16.44 -1.67 -0.89
CA ILE A 270 -15.92 -2.81 -0.14
C ILE A 270 -16.04 -4.11 -0.95
N ALA A 271 -17.16 -4.31 -1.66
CA ALA A 271 -17.31 -5.46 -2.55
C ALA A 271 -16.24 -5.46 -3.66
N LEU A 272 -15.97 -4.30 -4.28
CA LEU A 272 -14.90 -4.16 -5.27
C LEU A 272 -13.52 -4.43 -4.68
N ALA A 273 -13.21 -3.87 -3.51
CA ALA A 273 -11.96 -4.07 -2.80
C ALA A 273 -11.73 -5.56 -2.49
N GLN A 274 -12.72 -6.26 -1.94
CA GLN A 274 -12.64 -7.70 -1.68
C GLN A 274 -12.40 -8.51 -2.96
N ARG A 275 -13.08 -8.16 -4.06
CA ARG A 275 -12.88 -8.84 -5.35
C ARG A 275 -11.48 -8.64 -5.90
N CYS A 276 -10.94 -7.43 -5.80
CA CYS A 276 -9.55 -7.14 -6.22
C CYS A 276 -8.54 -7.93 -5.38
N GLY A 277 -8.70 -7.91 -4.06
CA GLY A 277 -7.85 -8.70 -3.15
C GLY A 277 -7.90 -10.20 -3.46
N ALA A 278 -9.10 -10.75 -3.66
CA ALA A 278 -9.28 -12.15 -3.96
C ALA A 278 -8.68 -12.55 -5.33
N LEU A 279 -8.93 -11.77 -6.38
CA LEU A 279 -8.38 -12.04 -7.72
C LEU A 279 -6.86 -11.94 -7.77
N ALA A 280 -6.27 -10.99 -7.05
CA ALA A 280 -4.82 -10.86 -6.94
C ALA A 280 -4.15 -12.13 -6.40
N THR A 281 -4.88 -12.96 -5.64
CA THR A 281 -4.31 -14.20 -5.12
C THR A 281 -4.15 -15.34 -6.12
N THR A 282 -4.66 -15.17 -7.35
CA THR A 282 -4.81 -16.27 -8.31
C THR A 282 -3.57 -16.54 -9.17
N ALA A 283 -2.51 -15.73 -9.04
CA ALA A 283 -1.22 -15.95 -9.71
C ALA A 283 -0.05 -15.49 -8.81
N LYS A 284 1.16 -15.98 -9.10
CA LYS A 284 2.38 -15.57 -8.38
C LYS A 284 2.75 -14.11 -8.66
N GLY A 285 3.22 -13.40 -7.64
CA GLY A 285 3.70 -12.02 -7.73
C GLY A 285 2.60 -10.97 -7.58
N ALA A 286 2.94 -9.84 -6.95
CA ALA A 286 1.96 -8.87 -6.47
C ALA A 286 1.14 -8.20 -7.57
N MET A 287 1.75 -7.89 -8.71
CA MET A 287 1.08 -7.19 -9.82
C MET A 287 0.45 -8.14 -10.85
N THR A 288 0.79 -9.42 -10.83
CA THR A 288 0.47 -10.34 -11.94
C THR A 288 -1.03 -10.50 -12.14
N ALA A 289 -1.76 -10.80 -11.06
CA ALA A 289 -3.21 -11.05 -11.10
C ALA A 289 -4.07 -9.85 -10.67
N LEU A 290 -3.50 -8.64 -10.59
CA LEU A 290 -4.29 -7.42 -10.39
C LEU A 290 -5.33 -7.32 -11.52
N PRO A 291 -6.64 -7.26 -11.19
CA PRO A 291 -7.67 -7.38 -12.20
C PRO A 291 -7.79 -6.10 -13.03
N TYR A 292 -8.09 -6.29 -14.30
CA TYR A 292 -8.60 -5.21 -15.14
C TYR A 292 -10.10 -5.01 -14.91
N GLN A 293 -10.61 -3.81 -15.19
CA GLN A 293 -12.04 -3.50 -15.01
C GLN A 293 -12.98 -4.50 -15.70
N HIS A 294 -12.62 -5.02 -16.88
CA HIS A 294 -13.43 -5.97 -17.64
C HIS A 294 -13.46 -7.40 -17.05
N ALA A 295 -12.57 -7.69 -16.09
CA ALA A 295 -12.53 -8.96 -15.37
C ALA A 295 -13.34 -8.92 -14.05
N LEU A 296 -13.94 -7.76 -13.75
CA LEU A 296 -14.81 -7.50 -12.60
C LEU A 296 -16.28 -7.34 -13.04
#